data_AF-A0A949YFH4-F1
#
_entry.id   AF-A0A949YFH4-F1
#
_cell.length_a   1.000
_cell.length_b   1.000
_cell.length_c   1.000
_cell.angle_alpha   90.00
_cell.angle_beta   90.00
_cell.angle_gamma   90.00
#
_symmetry.space_group_name_H-M   'P 1'
#
loop_
_entity.id
_entity.type
_entity.pdbx_description
1 polymer ?
#
loop_
_entity_poly.entity_id
_entity_poly.type
_entity_poly.pdbx_seq_one_letter_code
_entity_poly.pdbx_strand_id
1 'polypeptide(L)'
;MYIDLILWDDADDPQGNVQHILGPGEVTPEEVEEVLYDHEGPVDSSDSSGRPIVFGWTSTGKHIAVVFTFEDDPELIIVRPTTAYPAPEYGDGD
;
A
#
# COMPACT_ATOMS: atom_id res chain seq x y z
N MET A 1 -0.16 9.75 -7.01
CA MET A 1 -0.23 10.52 -5.73
C MET A 1 1.14 11.12 -5.41
N TYR A 2 1.28 12.13 -4.54
CA TYR A 2 2.60 12.56 -4.02
C TYR A 2 2.62 12.28 -2.52
N ILE A 3 3.62 11.55 -2.05
CA ILE A 3 3.75 11.13 -0.65
C ILE A 3 5.09 11.65 -0.15
N ASP A 4 5.07 12.37 0.97
CA ASP A 4 6.28 12.91 1.60
C ASP A 4 6.95 11.87 2.51
N LEU A 5 6.14 11.06 3.20
CA LEU A 5 6.64 10.07 4.17
C LEU A 5 5.72 8.85 4.25
N ILE A 6 6.33 7.66 4.30
CA ILE A 6 5.66 6.40 4.59
C ILE A 6 6.02 5.97 6.02
N LEU A 7 5.01 5.84 6.89
CA LEU A 7 5.19 5.42 8.28
C LEU A 7 5.08 3.90 8.40
N TRP A 8 6.21 3.27 8.75
CA TRP A 8 6.28 1.88 9.13
C TRP A 8 6.35 1.77 10.66
N ASP A 9 5.52 0.90 11.24
CA ASP A 9 5.64 0.49 12.63
C ASP A 9 6.88 -0.41 12.80
N ASP A 10 7.29 -0.65 14.04
CA ASP A 10 8.42 -1.52 14.35
C ASP A 10 8.23 -2.91 13.75
N ALA A 11 9.26 -3.40 13.04
CA ALA A 11 9.24 -4.73 12.44
C ALA A 11 9.12 -5.86 13.48
N ASP A 12 9.47 -5.59 14.73
CA ASP A 12 9.33 -6.51 15.86
C ASP A 12 7.96 -6.38 16.58
N ASP A 13 7.10 -5.42 16.20
CA ASP A 13 5.77 -5.32 16.80
C ASP A 13 4.79 -6.30 16.13
N PRO A 14 4.29 -7.33 16.85
CA PRO A 14 3.42 -8.36 16.28
C PRO A 14 2.04 -7.85 15.86
N GLN A 15 1.67 -6.62 16.26
CA GLN A 15 0.43 -5.94 15.86
C GLN A 15 0.71 -4.78 14.89
N GLY A 16 1.99 -4.51 14.58
CA GLY A 16 2.42 -3.44 13.70
C GLY A 16 2.05 -3.74 12.25
N ASN A 17 1.92 -2.67 11.47
CA ASN A 17 1.62 -2.79 10.05
C ASN A 17 2.65 -3.65 9.29
N VAL A 18 3.93 -3.61 9.67
CA VAL A 18 5.00 -4.43 9.08
C VAL A 18 4.68 -5.91 9.23
N GLN A 19 4.33 -6.39 10.43
CA GLN A 19 3.98 -7.80 10.64
C GLN A 19 2.67 -8.19 9.94
N HIS A 20 1.72 -7.27 9.81
CA HIS A 20 0.49 -7.53 9.08
C HIS A 20 0.69 -7.64 7.56
N ILE A 21 1.63 -6.88 7.01
CA ILE A 21 1.97 -6.84 5.59
C ILE A 21 2.95 -7.96 5.21
N LEU A 22 3.97 -8.19 6.04
CA LEU A 22 5.01 -9.20 5.84
C LEU A 22 4.66 -10.58 6.39
N GLY A 23 3.69 -10.67 7.30
CA GLY A 23 3.24 -11.91 7.93
C GLY A 23 2.83 -13.04 6.96
N PRO A 24 2.20 -12.75 5.79
CA PRO A 24 1.98 -13.77 4.76
C PRO A 24 3.21 -14.01 3.85
N GLY A 25 4.20 -13.11 3.82
CA GLY A 25 5.44 -13.25 3.05
C GLY A 25 5.29 -13.12 1.53
N GLU A 26 4.11 -12.75 1.04
CA GLU A 26 3.81 -12.65 -0.40
C GLU A 26 4.25 -11.31 -1.00
N VAL A 27 4.33 -10.26 -0.18
CA VAL A 27 4.68 -8.88 -0.55
C VAL A 27 5.77 -8.36 0.39
N THR A 28 6.76 -7.64 -0.14
CA THR A 28 7.84 -7.01 0.65
C THR A 28 7.56 -5.53 0.93
N PRO A 29 8.25 -4.90 1.91
CA PRO A 29 8.09 -3.47 2.17
C PRO A 29 8.52 -2.65 0.95
N GLU A 30 9.58 -3.06 0.28
CA GLU A 30 10.09 -2.40 -0.93
C GLU A 30 9.04 -2.38 -2.05
N GLU A 31 8.32 -3.49 -2.25
CA GLU A 31 7.21 -3.58 -3.22
C GLU A 31 6.07 -2.62 -2.83
N VAL A 32 5.77 -2.49 -1.53
CA VAL A 32 4.75 -1.56 -1.03
C VAL A 32 5.16 -0.11 -1.22
N GLU A 33 6.40 0.23 -0.88
CA GLU A 33 6.94 1.57 -1.07
C GLU A 33 6.95 1.96 -2.54
N GLU A 34 7.34 1.05 -3.43
CA GLU A 34 7.34 1.28 -4.86
C GLU A 34 5.95 1.64 -5.38
N VAL A 35 4.92 0.89 -5.00
CA VAL A 35 3.53 1.16 -5.40
C VAL A 35 2.98 2.43 -4.76
N LEU A 36 3.37 2.76 -3.53
CA LEU A 36 2.94 4.01 -2.87
C LEU A 36 3.61 5.24 -3.50
N TYR A 37 4.90 5.15 -3.83
CA TYR A 37 5.63 6.22 -4.50
C TYR A 37 5.32 6.32 -5.99
N ASP A 38 4.70 5.30 -6.58
CA ASP A 38 4.24 5.35 -7.95
C ASP A 38 3.14 6.41 -8.11
N HIS A 39 3.50 7.51 -8.77
CA HIS A 39 2.59 8.63 -8.96
C HIS A 39 1.48 8.31 -9.97
N GLU A 40 1.73 7.36 -10.85
CA GLU A 40 0.90 7.01 -12.01
C GLU A 40 -0.14 5.93 -11.68
N GLY A 41 0.02 5.24 -10.54
CA GLY A 41 -0.88 4.20 -10.07
C GLY A 41 -2.30 4.72 -9.80
N PRO A 42 -3.34 3.97 -10.21
CA PRO A 42 -4.71 4.29 -9.85
C PRO A 42 -4.89 4.21 -8.34
N VAL A 43 -5.11 5.36 -7.72
CA VAL A 43 -5.58 5.44 -6.33
C VAL A 43 -7.10 5.36 -6.37
N ASP A 44 -7.63 4.27 -5.83
CA ASP A 44 -9.06 4.05 -5.72
C ASP A 44 -9.51 4.21 -4.27
N SER A 45 -10.75 4.61 -4.06
CA SER A 45 -11.34 4.68 -2.72
C SER A 45 -12.13 3.40 -2.49
N SER A 46 -11.70 2.54 -1.58
CA SER A 46 -12.45 1.31 -1.27
C SER A 46 -13.87 1.65 -0.78
N ASP A 47 -14.86 1.37 -1.63
CA ASP A 47 -16.28 1.69 -1.47
C ASP A 47 -16.94 1.07 -0.22
N SER A 48 -16.35 0.02 0.36
CA SER A 48 -16.91 -0.70 1.51
C SER A 48 -16.43 -0.24 2.90
N SER A 49 -15.36 0.55 2.97
CA SER A 49 -14.73 0.91 4.26
C SER A 49 -14.26 2.36 4.37
N GLY A 50 -14.23 3.10 3.24
CA GLY A 50 -13.72 4.47 3.18
C GLY A 50 -12.21 4.59 3.38
N ARG A 51 -11.47 3.47 3.34
CA ARG A 51 -10.01 3.46 3.45
C ARG A 51 -9.40 3.57 2.05
N PRO A 52 -8.41 4.45 1.84
CA PRO A 52 -7.76 4.60 0.55
C PRO A 52 -6.95 3.32 0.22
N ILE A 53 -7.02 2.92 -1.05
CA ILE A 53 -6.28 1.77 -1.58
C ILE A 53 -5.60 2.17 -2.89
N VAL A 54 -4.37 1.72 -3.09
CA VAL A 54 -3.65 1.90 -4.35
C VAL A 54 -3.33 0.53 -4.94
N PHE A 55 -3.47 0.41 -6.25
CA PHE A 55 -3.05 -0.77 -6.99
C PHE A 55 -1.88 -0.38 -7.88
N GLY A 56 -0.86 -1.21 -7.90
CA GLY A 56 0.33 -0.92 -8.68
C GLY A 56 1.10 -2.18 -9.05
N TRP A 57 1.88 -2.02 -10.12
CA TRP A 57 2.85 -3.01 -10.55
C TRP A 57 4.17 -2.75 -9.86
N THR A 58 4.78 -3.82 -9.39
CA THR A 58 6.12 -3.78 -8.82
C THR A 58 7.16 -4.11 -9.90
N SER A 59 8.41 -3.72 -9.67
CA SER A 59 9.58 -4.09 -10.50
C SER A 59 9.81 -5.60 -10.56
N THR A 60 9.26 -6.36 -9.60
CA THR A 60 9.28 -7.83 -9.60
C THR A 60 8.22 -8.43 -10.55
N GLY A 61 7.36 -7.59 -11.14
CA GLY A 61 6.28 -8.00 -12.03
C GLY A 61 5.04 -8.51 -11.29
N LYS A 62 4.90 -8.22 -9.99
CA LYS A 62 3.68 -8.52 -9.24
C LYS A 62 2.74 -7.34 -9.27
N HIS A 63 1.44 -7.62 -9.38
CA HIS A 63 0.40 -6.65 -9.14
C HIS A 63 -0.07 -6.77 -7.69
N ILE A 64 0.07 -5.70 -6.92
CA ILE A 64 -0.29 -5.68 -5.50
C ILE A 64 -1.31 -4.57 -5.22
N ALA A 65 -2.11 -4.78 -4.18
CA ALA A 65 -2.96 -3.76 -3.60
C ALA A 65 -2.41 -3.36 -2.24
N VAL A 66 -2.28 -2.07 -2.01
CA VAL A 66 -1.82 -1.49 -0.74
C VAL A 66 -2.95 -0.65 -0.15
N VAL A 67 -3.45 -1.08 1.01
CA VAL A 67 -4.38 -0.32 1.83
C VAL A 67 -3.57 0.52 2.80
N PHE A 68 -3.86 1.81 2.86
CA PHE A 68 -3.16 2.74 3.72
C PHE A 68 -4.13 3.71 4.40
N THR A 69 -3.61 4.51 5.33
CA THR A 69 -4.32 5.63 5.96
C THR A 69 -3.48 6.89 5.85
N PHE A 70 -4.11 8.06 5.81
CA PHE A 70 -3.41 9.33 5.90
C PHE A 70 -3.32 9.77 7.36
N GLU A 71 -2.19 10.35 7.74
CA GLU A 71 -2.10 11.08 9.00
C GLU A 71 -2.61 12.51 8.81
N ASP A 72 -3.15 13.10 9.88
CA ASP A 72 -3.70 14.47 9.87
C ASP A 72 -2.56 15.50 10.02
N ASP A 73 -1.75 15.62 8.97
CA ASP A 73 -0.65 16.58 8.90
C ASP A 73 -0.96 17.66 7.83
N PRO A 74 -0.99 18.96 8.19
CA PRO A 74 -1.36 20.03 7.26
C PRO A 74 -0.25 20.42 6.28
N GLU A 75 0.99 19.98 6.52
CA GLU A 75 2.18 20.37 5.76
C GLU A 75 2.76 19.23 4.92
N LEU A 76 2.52 17.96 5.29
CA LEU A 76 3.13 16.79 4.68
C LEU A 76 2.07 15.75 4.36
N ILE A 77 2.20 15.07 3.21
CA ILE A 77 1.36 13.92 2.88
C ILE A 77 2.02 12.68 3.46
N ILE A 78 1.63 12.35 4.69
CA ILE A 78 2.12 11.18 5.42
C ILE A 78 1.09 10.06 5.29
N VAL A 79 1.54 8.88 4.83
CA VAL A 79 0.71 7.69 4.76
C VAL A 79 1.25 6.58 5.64
N ARG A 80 0.35 5.79 6.20
CA ARG A 80 0.66 4.57 6.94
C ARG A 80 0.06 3.38 6.20
N PRO A 81 0.86 2.49 5.57
CA PRO A 81 0.34 1.25 5.03
C PRO A 81 -0.22 0.43 6.18
N THR A 82 -1.40 -0.16 5.97
CA THR A 82 -2.08 -1.01 6.96
C THR A 82 -2.02 -2.46 6.53
N THR A 83 -2.21 -2.73 5.24
CA THR A 83 -2.22 -4.09 4.68
C THR A 83 -1.82 -4.03 3.21
N ALA A 84 -1.05 -5.01 2.76
CA ALA A 84 -0.77 -5.21 1.35
C ALA A 84 -0.93 -6.69 1.00
N TYR A 85 -1.44 -6.94 -0.21
CA TYR A 85 -1.65 -8.30 -0.70
C TYR A 85 -1.55 -8.31 -2.23
N PRO A 86 -1.15 -9.46 -2.81
CA PRO A 86 -1.20 -9.63 -4.26
C PRO A 86 -2.66 -9.52 -4.72
N ALA A 87 -2.92 -8.61 -5.66
CA ALA A 87 -4.23 -8.42 -6.24
C ALA A 87 -4.26 -9.03 -7.64
N PRO A 88 -5.31 -9.78 -8.01
CA PRO A 88 -5.45 -10.25 -9.37
C PRO A 88 -5.40 -9.05 -10.32
N GLU A 89 -4.76 -9.22 -11.48
CA GLU A 89 -4.94 -8.28 -12.58
C GLU A 89 -6.46 -8.13 -12.80
N TYR A 90 -6.96 -6.89 -12.82
CA TYR A 90 -8.30 -6.68 -13.34
C TYR A 90 -8.18 -6.96 -14.83
N GLY A 91 -8.34 -8.23 -15.19
CA GLY A 91 -8.30 -8.69 -16.56
C GLY A 91 -9.29 -7.86 -17.34
N ASP A 92 -8.80 -7.27 -18.43
CA ASP A 92 -9.56 -6.96 -19.62
C ASP A 92 -10.55 -8.11 -19.83
N GLY A 93 -11.79 -7.92 -19.39
CA GLY A 93 -12.86 -8.88 -19.59
C GLY A 93 -13.18 -8.87 -21.07
N ASP A 94 -12.64 -9.83 -21.80
CA ASP A 94 -13.03 -10.20 -23.17
C ASP A 94 -14.56 -10.31 -23.31
#